data_AF-A0A1I4YHB6-F1
#
_entry.id   AF-A0A1I4YHB6-F1
#
_cell.length_a   1.000
_cell.length_b   1.000
_cell.length_c   1.000
_cell.angle_alpha   90.00
_cell.angle_beta   90.00
_cell.angle_gamma   90.00
#
_symmetry.space_group_name_H-M   'P 1'
#
loop_
_entity.id
_entity.type
_entity.pdbx_description
1 polymer ?
#
loop_
_entity_poly.entity_id
_entity_poly.type
_entity_poly.pdbx_seq_one_letter_code
_entity_poly.pdbx_strand_id
1 'polypeptide(L)'
;MKDDYTPNHIPSNERTRYIAFSVLLFCYGSYGVWVNDLYIPGKRSRGIHLHDVPAWIMYGAMITACVVMLSVVVDHYDRRNNETHYRLFAQIGKYVGWGLFGLSLVMAIIR
;
A
#
# COMPACT_ATOMS: atom_id res chain seq x y z
N MET A 1 -20.50 -15.63 -29.96
CA MET A 1 -19.43 -14.62 -30.06
C MET A 1 -18.54 -14.80 -28.86
N LYS A 2 -17.25 -15.14 -29.05
CA LYS A 2 -16.25 -14.96 -27.99
C LYS A 2 -15.90 -13.48 -28.06
N ASP A 3 -16.27 -12.71 -27.06
CA ASP A 3 -15.73 -11.37 -26.91
C ASP A 3 -14.21 -11.52 -26.82
N ASP A 4 -13.48 -10.91 -27.76
CA ASP A 4 -12.03 -10.85 -27.71
C ASP A 4 -11.67 -10.07 -26.45
N TYR A 5 -11.24 -10.78 -25.42
CA TYR A 5 -10.80 -10.19 -24.16
C TYR A 5 -9.59 -9.30 -24.43
N THR A 6 -9.76 -7.98 -24.31
CA THR A 6 -8.68 -7.01 -24.37
C THR A 6 -8.16 -6.74 -22.96
N PRO A 7 -6.92 -7.13 -22.62
CA PRO A 7 -6.35 -6.86 -21.30
C PRO A 7 -6.34 -5.36 -20.98
N ASN A 8 -6.44 -5.03 -19.70
CA ASN A 8 -6.39 -3.64 -19.23
C ASN A 8 -5.07 -2.98 -19.63
N HIS A 9 -5.13 -1.92 -20.44
CA HIS A 9 -3.96 -1.20 -20.91
C HIS A 9 -3.53 -0.13 -19.90
N ILE A 10 -2.76 -0.54 -18.90
CA ILE A 10 -2.12 0.39 -17.97
C ILE A 10 -0.85 0.96 -18.63
N PRO A 11 -0.72 2.29 -18.77
CA PRO A 11 0.46 2.90 -19.35
C PRO A 11 1.73 2.49 -18.59
N SER A 12 2.82 2.25 -19.31
CA SER A 12 4.12 1.83 -18.74
C SER A 12 4.64 2.78 -17.65
N ASN A 13 4.33 4.07 -17.78
CA ASN A 13 4.68 5.10 -16.80
C ASN A 13 3.97 4.90 -15.46
N GLU A 14 2.69 4.49 -15.45
CA GLU A 14 1.98 4.21 -14.19
C GLU A 14 2.52 2.98 -13.49
N ARG A 15 2.83 1.92 -14.25
CA ARG A 15 3.43 0.70 -13.69
C ARG A 15 4.77 0.99 -13.01
N THR A 16 5.63 1.74 -13.69
CA THR A 16 6.93 2.14 -13.15
C THR A 16 6.77 2.97 -11.88
N ARG A 17 5.78 3.88 -11.83
CA ARG A 17 5.47 4.65 -10.63
C ARG A 17 5.00 3.77 -9.48
N TYR A 18 4.11 2.80 -9.70
CA TYR A 18 3.65 1.91 -8.64
C TYR A 18 4.79 1.03 -8.09
N ILE A 19 5.67 0.52 -8.95
CA ILE A 19 6.85 -0.22 -8.53
C ILE A 19 7.78 0.69 -7.71
N ALA A 20 8.13 1.87 -8.24
CA ALA A 20 9.01 2.80 -7.56
C ALA A 20 8.45 3.25 -6.20
N PHE A 21 7.16 3.61 -6.12
CA PHE A 21 6.52 4.01 -4.87
C PHE A 21 6.41 2.87 -3.86
N SER A 22 6.11 1.64 -4.30
CA SER A 22 6.06 0.50 -3.38
C SER A 22 7.44 0.17 -2.79
N VAL A 23 8.49 0.22 -3.62
CA VAL A 23 9.88 0.03 -3.13
C VAL A 23 10.28 1.14 -2.17
N LEU A 24 10.05 2.41 -2.53
CA LEU A 24 10.37 3.54 -1.66
C LEU A 24 9.61 3.47 -0.33
N LEU A 25 8.31 3.14 -0.37
CA LEU A 25 7.48 3.01 0.81
C LEU A 25 7.95 1.85 1.70
N PHE A 26 8.29 0.70 1.10
CA PHE A 26 8.85 -0.44 1.82
C PHE A 26 10.16 -0.09 2.53
N CYS A 27 11.11 0.52 1.80
CA CYS A 27 12.40 0.94 2.36
C CYS A 27 12.23 1.97 3.47
N TYR A 28 11.37 2.97 3.26
CA TYR A 28 11.08 4.01 4.24
C TYR A 28 10.50 3.43 5.54
N GLY A 29 9.51 2.54 5.41
CA GLY A 29 8.88 1.88 6.56
C GLY A 29 9.85 0.97 7.30
N SER A 30 10.63 0.18 6.56
CA SER A 30 11.67 -0.70 7.12
C SER A 30 12.68 0.11 7.93
N TYR A 31 13.15 1.23 7.37
CA TYR A 31 14.11 2.09 8.04
C TYR A 31 13.51 2.74 9.31
N GLY A 32 12.30 3.28 9.23
CA GLY A 32 11.64 3.92 10.38
C GLY A 32 11.41 2.94 11.53
N VAL A 33 10.97 1.71 11.24
CA VAL A 33 10.82 0.67 12.26
C VAL A 33 12.17 0.20 12.79
N TRP A 34 13.20 0.10 11.97
CA TRP A 34 14.56 -0.30 12.39
C TRP A 34 15.19 0.69 13.37
N VAL A 35 15.01 1.99 13.14
CA VAL A 35 15.44 3.07 14.07
C VAL A 35 14.46 3.23 15.24
N ASN A 36 13.34 2.51 15.21
CA ASN A 36 12.21 2.65 16.14
C ASN A 36 11.64 4.08 16.20
N ASP A 37 11.71 4.81 15.09
CA ASP A 37 11.15 6.15 14.92
C ASP A 37 10.58 6.29 13.51
N LEU A 38 9.32 5.87 13.34
CA LEU A 38 8.62 5.96 12.07
C LEU A 38 7.87 7.28 12.00
N TYR A 39 8.42 8.23 11.24
CA TYR A 39 7.78 9.51 10.98
C TYR A 39 6.67 9.38 9.92
N ILE A 40 5.50 9.94 10.22
CA ILE A 40 4.38 10.04 9.30
C ILE A 40 4.12 11.52 9.01
N PRO A 41 4.43 12.01 7.80
CA PRO A 41 4.24 13.40 7.46
C PRO A 41 2.76 13.77 7.41
N GLY A 42 2.39 14.83 8.13
CA GLY A 42 1.05 15.39 8.10
C GLY A 42 0.94 16.49 7.04
N LYS A 43 -0.08 16.45 6.19
CA LYS A 43 -0.30 17.49 5.17
C LYS A 43 -0.53 18.89 5.77
N ARG A 44 -1.04 18.97 7.00
CA ARG A 44 -1.38 20.22 7.71
C ARG A 44 -0.87 20.27 9.16
N SER A 45 -0.06 19.29 9.58
CA SER A 45 0.47 19.20 10.94
C SER A 45 1.98 18.98 10.90
N ARG A 46 2.65 19.05 12.06
CA ARG A 46 4.08 18.77 12.20
C ARG A 46 4.48 17.30 11.95
N GLY A 47 3.54 16.47 11.46
CA GLY A 47 3.70 15.02 11.37
C GLY A 47 3.65 14.33 12.74
N ILE A 48 3.70 13.00 12.72
CA ILE A 48 3.61 12.15 13.92
C ILE A 48 4.79 11.19 13.89
N HIS A 49 5.50 11.07 15.01
CA HIS A 49 6.54 10.06 15.21
C HIS A 49 5.91 8.86 15.92
N LEU A 50 6.07 7.67 15.34
CA LEU A 50 5.55 6.42 15.88
C LEU A 50 6.69 5.57 16.41
N HIS A 51 6.50 5.02 17.60
CA HIS A 51 7.47 4.15 18.28
C HIS A 51 6.83 2.81 18.63
N ASP A 52 7.63 1.76 18.75
CA ASP A 52 7.25 0.41 19.17
C ASP A 52 6.03 -0.14 18.38
N VAL A 53 4.97 -0.55 19.08
CA VAL A 53 3.78 -1.21 18.54
C VAL A 53 3.05 -0.35 17.50
N PRO A 54 2.72 0.93 17.74
CA PRO A 54 2.18 1.81 16.71
C PRO A 54 3.01 1.85 15.41
N ALA A 55 4.34 1.86 15.52
CA ALA A 55 5.23 1.88 14.34
C ALA A 55 5.11 0.59 13.53
N TRP A 56 5.11 -0.58 14.19
CA TRP A 56 4.92 -1.87 13.52
C TRP A 56 3.54 -2.02 12.88
N ILE A 57 2.47 -1.52 13.52
CA ILE A 57 1.11 -1.54 12.95
C ILE A 57 1.04 -0.64 11.70
N MET A 58 1.63 0.56 11.77
CA MET A 58 1.70 1.46 10.61
C MET A 58 2.50 0.84 9.47
N TYR A 59 3.61 0.18 9.79
CA TYR A 59 4.39 -0.54 8.79
C TYR A 59 3.57 -1.66 8.13
N GLY A 60 2.73 -2.38 8.87
CA GLY A 60 1.76 -3.32 8.29
C GLY A 60 0.81 -2.66 7.28
N ALA A 61 0.33 -1.44 7.57
CA ALA A 61 -0.47 -0.66 6.63
C ALA A 61 0.32 -0.32 5.35
N MET A 62 1.59 0.08 5.50
CA MET A 62 2.49 0.38 4.38
C MET A 62 2.76 -0.84 3.50
N ILE A 63 3.00 -2.01 4.11
CA ILE A 63 3.13 -3.28 3.38
C ILE A 63 1.86 -3.60 2.59
N THR A 64 0.70 -3.43 3.22
CA THR A 64 -0.59 -3.65 2.55
C THR A 64 -0.74 -2.74 1.33
N ALA A 65 -0.36 -1.45 1.45
CA ALA A 65 -0.35 -0.53 0.33
C ALA A 65 0.63 -0.94 -0.78
N CYS A 66 1.83 -1.42 -0.42
CA CYS A 66 2.81 -1.95 -1.38
C CYS A 66 2.23 -3.12 -2.17
N VAL A 67 1.63 -4.09 -1.49
CA VAL A 67 1.03 -5.27 -2.11
C VAL A 67 -0.12 -4.89 -3.03
N VAL A 68 -0.98 -3.95 -2.64
CA VAL A 68 -2.07 -3.45 -3.51
C VAL A 68 -1.51 -2.78 -4.76
N MET A 69 -0.49 -1.92 -4.65
CA MET A 69 0.15 -1.28 -5.80
C MET A 69 0.80 -2.31 -6.73
N LEU A 70 1.50 -3.29 -6.18
CA LEU A 70 2.11 -4.37 -6.97
C LEU A 70 1.05 -5.26 -7.63
N SER A 71 -0.10 -5.51 -6.99
CA SER A 71 -1.18 -6.30 -7.60
C SER A 71 -1.74 -5.66 -8.87
N VAL A 72 -1.78 -4.32 -8.95
CA VAL A 72 -2.20 -3.59 -10.16
C VAL A 72 -1.19 -3.79 -11.30
N VAL A 73 0.10 -3.83 -10.96
CA VAL A 73 1.16 -4.12 -11.93
C VAL A 73 1.04 -5.56 -12.43
N VAL A 74 0.80 -6.52 -11.53
CA VAL A 74 0.63 -7.94 -11.86
C VAL A 74 -0.60 -8.19 -12.73
N ASP A 75 -1.75 -7.58 -12.40
CA ASP A 75 -2.99 -7.65 -13.19
C ASP A 75 -2.75 -7.27 -14.66
N HIS A 76 -1.90 -6.28 -14.92
CA HIS A 76 -1.57 -5.88 -16.29
C HIS A 76 -0.76 -6.94 -17.07
N TYR A 77 0.08 -7.72 -16.40
CA TYR A 77 0.82 -8.81 -17.03
C TYR A 77 0.00 -10.11 -17.12
N ASP A 78 -1.08 -10.21 -16.35
CA ASP A 78 -2.00 -11.34 -16.40
C ASP A 78 -2.88 -11.26 -17.66
N ARG A 79 -2.80 -12.29 -18.50
CA ARG A 79 -3.59 -12.38 -19.75
C ARG A 79 -4.94 -13.06 -19.54
N ARG A 80 -5.24 -13.54 -18.32
CA ARG A 80 -6.51 -14.19 -17.98
C ARG A 80 -7.58 -13.12 -17.70
N ASN A 81 -8.83 -13.38 -18.07
CA ASN A 81 -9.97 -12.52 -17.72
C ASN A 81 -10.31 -12.65 -16.22
N ASN A 82 -9.44 -12.13 -15.37
CA ASN A 82 -9.50 -12.27 -13.91
C ASN A 82 -9.60 -10.91 -13.19
N GLU A 83 -9.94 -9.86 -13.93
CA GLU A 83 -9.96 -8.47 -13.45
C GLU A 83 -10.80 -8.28 -12.19
N THR A 84 -11.91 -9.02 -12.07
CA THR A 84 -12.79 -8.97 -10.89
C THR A 84 -12.05 -9.37 -9.62
N HIS A 85 -11.17 -10.38 -9.67
CA HIS A 85 -10.43 -10.84 -8.49
C HIS A 85 -9.36 -9.82 -8.07
N TYR A 86 -8.66 -9.19 -9.01
CA TYR A 86 -7.68 -8.14 -8.69
C TYR A 86 -8.36 -6.88 -8.14
N ARG A 87 -9.52 -6.49 -8.69
CA ARG A 87 -10.32 -5.37 -8.15
C ARG A 87 -10.79 -5.64 -6.73
N LEU A 88 -11.29 -6.86 -6.46
CA LEU A 88 -11.71 -7.27 -5.12
C LEU A 88 -10.53 -7.29 -4.15
N PHE A 89 -9.40 -7.86 -4.56
CA PHE A 89 -8.17 -7.88 -3.77
C PHE A 89 -7.70 -6.46 -3.40
N ALA A 90 -7.65 -5.56 -4.39
CA ALA A 90 -7.26 -4.17 -4.17
C ALA A 90 -8.24 -3.45 -3.23
N GLN A 91 -9.54 -3.73 -3.32
CA GLN A 91 -10.54 -3.13 -2.45
C GLN A 91 -10.41 -3.63 -1.00
N ILE A 92 -10.26 -4.94 -0.80
CA ILE A 92 -10.04 -5.52 0.54
C ILE A 92 -8.73 -4.98 1.13
N GLY A 93 -7.64 -5.01 0.36
CA GLY A 93 -6.34 -4.50 0.80
C GLY A 93 -6.40 -3.02 1.17
N LYS A 94 -7.16 -2.19 0.44
CA LYS A 94 -7.38 -0.79 0.83
C LYS A 94 -8.06 -0.67 2.18
N TYR A 95 -9.13 -1.42 2.45
CA TYR A 95 -9.82 -1.36 3.74
C TYR A 95 -8.95 -1.87 4.89
N VAL A 96 -8.20 -2.96 4.68
CA VAL A 96 -7.24 -3.47 5.66
C VAL A 96 -6.16 -2.43 5.94
N GLY A 97 -5.58 -1.83 4.89
CA GLY A 97 -4.55 -0.80 5.02
C GLY A 97 -5.04 0.43 5.78
N TRP A 98 -6.22 0.94 5.44
CA TRP A 98 -6.83 2.07 6.17
C TRP A 98 -7.20 1.72 7.62
N GLY A 99 -7.64 0.49 7.87
CA GLY A 99 -7.90 -0.01 9.22
C GLY A 99 -6.64 -0.04 10.08
N LEU A 100 -5.54 -0.60 9.56
CA LEU A 100 -4.24 -0.63 10.22
C LEU A 100 -3.68 0.79 10.44
N PHE A 101 -3.81 1.67 9.44
CA PHE A 101 -3.40 3.07 9.54
C PHE A 101 -4.13 3.78 10.69
N GLY A 102 -5.47 3.69 10.72
CA GLY A 102 -6.28 4.29 11.78
C GLY A 102 -5.97 3.69 13.16
N LEU A 103 -5.83 2.37 13.25
CA LEU A 103 -5.47 1.68 14.49
C LEU A 103 -4.12 2.15 15.04
N SER A 104 -3.12 2.28 14.18
CA SER A 104 -1.80 2.78 14.58
C SER A 104 -1.89 4.19 15.16
N LEU A 105 -2.64 5.09 14.53
CA LEU A 105 -2.82 6.46 15.03
C LEU A 105 -3.56 6.50 16.36
N VAL A 106 -4.61 5.70 16.53
CA VAL A 106 -5.35 5.61 17.80
C VAL A 106 -4.42 5.10 18.92
N MET A 107 -3.64 4.05 18.64
CA MET A 107 -2.66 3.51 19.59
C MET A 107 -1.57 4.52 19.95
N ALA A 108 -1.15 5.36 18.99
CA ALA A 108 -0.18 6.42 19.22
C ALA A 108 -0.70 7.58 20.07
N ILE A 109 -2.03 7.77 20.14
CA ILE A 109 -2.65 8.82 20.98
C ILE A 109 -2.91 8.31 22.41
N ILE A 110 -3.25 7.04 22.56
CA ILE A 110 -3.63 6.45 23.86
C ILE A 110 -2.39 6.17 24.74
N ARG A 111 -1.23 5.92 24.13
CA ARG A 111 0.01 5.58 24.81
C ARG A 111 0.86 6.82 25.07
#